data_AF-C0EU08-F1
#
_entry.id   AF-C0EU08-F1
#
_cell.length_a   1.000
_cell.length_b   1.000
_cell.length_c   1.000
_cell.angle_alpha   90.00
_cell.angle_beta   90.00
_cell.angle_gamma   90.00
#
_symmetry.space_group_name_H-M   'P 1'
#
loop_
_entity.id
_entity.type
_entity.pdbx_description
1 polymer ?
#
loop_
_entity_poly.entity_id
_entity_poly.type
_entity_poly.pdbx_seq_one_letter_code
_entity_poly.pdbx_strand_id
1 'polypeptide(L)'
;MGNKGMMTVEASVVVPIILIIVVAEFFFGLFLIDMSVVKSETMRLADEAADVWKTDGKLADGTYKSQQLLLRNKNFLQKNRRGQLISKTRLRLQKRIATRLNIASLDSYKVSISGDKVLVQASVRLGNPLLGGRKYTGIKGWIFKCEEKADITNEEELLRKLSGNSR
;
A
#
# COMPACT_ATOMS: atom_id res chain seq x y z
N MET A 1 3.40 57.47 -26.40
CA MET A 1 2.28 56.88 -25.64
C MET A 1 2.32 55.38 -25.90
N GLY A 2 2.46 54.43 -24.98
CA GLY A 2 2.49 54.44 -23.52
C GLY A 2 2.27 53.00 -23.06
N ASN A 3 3.21 52.08 -23.31
CA ASN A 3 3.19 50.68 -22.83
C ASN A 3 3.35 50.58 -21.28
N LYS A 4 3.02 51.64 -20.55
CA LYS A 4 3.31 51.82 -19.12
C LYS A 4 2.29 51.16 -18.18
N GLY A 5 1.43 50.29 -18.69
CA GLY A 5 0.42 49.57 -17.90
C GLY A 5 0.08 48.16 -18.37
N MET A 6 0.44 47.77 -19.59
CA MET A 6 0.09 46.45 -20.15
C MET A 6 0.90 45.31 -19.49
N MET A 7 2.17 45.55 -19.19
CA MET A 7 3.06 44.58 -18.53
C MET A 7 2.62 44.27 -17.09
N THR A 8 1.96 45.22 -16.40
CA THR A 8 1.48 45.04 -15.02
C THR A 8 0.21 44.20 -14.96
N VAL A 9 -0.65 44.25 -15.99
CA VAL A 9 -1.90 43.46 -16.07
C VAL A 9 -1.60 42.01 -16.46
N GLU A 10 -0.64 41.77 -17.34
CA GLU A 10 -0.21 40.41 -17.67
C GLU A 10 0.53 39.76 -16.50
N ALA A 11 1.43 40.49 -15.82
CA ALA A 11 2.10 39.98 -14.64
C ALA A 11 1.14 39.70 -13.47
N SER A 12 0.10 40.49 -13.27
CA SER A 12 -0.87 40.28 -12.18
C SER A 12 -1.75 39.04 -12.36
N VAL A 13 -1.91 38.55 -13.58
CA VAL A 13 -2.62 37.29 -13.89
C VAL A 13 -1.65 36.11 -13.94
N VAL A 14 -0.48 36.30 -14.54
CA VAL A 14 0.52 35.24 -14.71
C VAL A 14 1.14 34.83 -13.38
N VAL A 15 1.46 35.77 -12.49
CA VAL A 15 2.06 35.48 -11.18
C VAL A 15 1.19 34.57 -10.30
N PRO A 16 -0.13 34.83 -10.11
CA PRO A 16 -0.97 33.92 -9.32
C PRO A 16 -1.18 32.56 -10.01
N ILE A 17 -1.20 32.48 -11.34
CA ILE A 17 -1.28 31.20 -12.05
C ILE A 17 -0.02 30.37 -11.77
N ILE A 18 1.17 30.96 -11.89
CA ILE A 18 2.44 30.28 -11.58
C ILE A 18 2.46 29.84 -10.11
N LEU A 19 2.00 30.70 -9.19
CA LEU A 19 1.92 30.36 -7.76
C LEU A 19 1.01 29.14 -7.52
N ILE A 20 -0.16 29.08 -8.17
CA ILE A 20 -1.08 27.93 -8.08
C ILE A 20 -0.42 26.66 -8.62
N ILE A 21 0.30 26.75 -9.74
CA ILE A 21 1.01 25.60 -10.33
C ILE A 21 2.10 25.10 -9.38
N VAL A 22 2.94 25.98 -8.84
CA VAL A 22 4.01 25.61 -7.89
C VAL A 22 3.43 24.95 -6.64
N VAL A 23 2.33 25.48 -6.10
CA VAL A 23 1.64 24.87 -4.97
C VAL A 23 1.09 23.50 -5.36
N ALA A 24 0.44 23.37 -6.51
CA ALA A 24 -0.09 22.10 -6.99
C ALA A 24 1.01 21.04 -7.18
N GLU A 25 2.16 21.40 -7.74
CA GLU A 25 3.31 20.51 -7.91
C GLU A 25 3.89 20.05 -6.58
N PHE A 26 4.02 20.95 -5.60
CA PHE A 26 4.49 20.59 -4.26
C PHE A 26 3.54 19.60 -3.58
N PHE A 27 2.23 19.85 -3.65
CA PHE A 27 1.21 18.92 -3.14
C PHE A 27 1.21 17.58 -3.88
N PHE A 28 1.39 17.60 -5.19
CA PHE A 28 1.47 16.37 -6.00
C PHE A 28 2.72 15.57 -5.67
N GLY A 29 3.87 16.21 -5.48
CA GLY A 29 5.12 15.57 -5.07
C GLY A 29 4.99 14.87 -3.70
N LEU A 30 4.40 15.54 -2.71
CA LEU A 30 4.14 14.93 -1.41
C LEU A 30 3.15 13.76 -1.49
N PHE A 31 2.14 13.87 -2.36
CA PHE A 31 1.21 12.78 -2.62
C PHE A 31 1.88 11.55 -3.26
N LEU A 32 2.81 11.76 -4.21
CA LEU A 32 3.59 10.66 -4.81
C LEU A 32 4.47 9.94 -3.77
N ILE A 33 5.03 10.69 -2.81
CA ILE A 33 5.80 10.11 -1.70
C ILE A 33 4.89 9.23 -0.83
N ASP A 34 3.72 9.74 -0.43
CA ASP A 34 2.74 8.98 0.35
C ASP A 34 2.30 7.69 -0.37
N MET A 35 2.07 7.77 -1.68
CA MET A 35 1.71 6.60 -2.51
C MET A 35 2.85 5.58 -2.59
N SER A 36 4.10 6.05 -2.75
CA SER A 36 5.29 5.19 -2.75
C SER A 36 5.47 4.47 -1.42
N VAL A 37 5.27 5.17 -0.30
CA VAL A 37 5.31 4.58 1.04
C VAL A 37 4.26 3.48 1.18
N VAL A 38 3.02 3.76 0.77
CA VAL A 38 1.93 2.77 0.85
C VAL A 38 2.26 1.55 0.01
N LYS A 39 2.73 1.74 -1.23
CA LYS A 39 3.12 0.65 -2.12
C LYS A 39 4.26 -0.19 -1.52
N SER A 40 5.30 0.46 -1.00
CA SER A 40 6.44 -0.21 -0.37
C SER A 40 6.02 -1.02 0.86
N GLU A 41 5.17 -0.46 1.71
CA GLU A 41 4.68 -1.14 2.91
C GLU A 41 3.72 -2.29 2.57
N THR A 42 2.86 -2.14 1.55
CA THR A 42 1.99 -3.24 1.09
C THR A 42 2.79 -4.39 0.50
N MET A 43 3.83 -4.10 -0.29
CA MET A 43 4.71 -5.13 -0.88
C MET A 43 5.47 -5.87 0.21
N ARG A 44 6.16 -5.14 1.11
CA ARG A 44 6.91 -5.75 2.21
C ARG A 44 6.01 -6.62 3.11
N LEU A 45 4.81 -6.15 3.43
CA LEU A 45 3.90 -6.93 4.29
C LEU A 45 3.28 -8.12 3.57
N ALA A 46 3.12 -8.07 2.25
CA ALA A 46 2.72 -9.23 1.47
C ALA A 46 3.82 -10.31 1.53
N ASP A 47 5.09 -9.91 1.35
CA ASP A 47 6.25 -10.81 1.42
C ASP A 47 6.45 -11.37 2.83
N GLU A 48 6.45 -10.51 3.87
CA GLU A 48 6.56 -10.96 5.27
C GLU A 48 5.45 -11.95 5.64
N ALA A 49 4.22 -11.72 5.16
CA ALA A 49 3.10 -12.63 5.39
C ALA A 49 3.21 -13.93 4.60
N ALA A 50 3.71 -13.89 3.36
CA ALA A 50 4.00 -15.08 2.57
C ALA A 50 5.12 -15.92 3.20
N ASP A 51 6.15 -15.29 3.75
CA ASP A 51 7.26 -15.99 4.41
C ASP A 51 6.86 -16.57 5.76
N VAL A 52 6.10 -15.83 6.57
CA VAL A 52 5.50 -16.41 7.80
C VAL A 52 4.56 -17.56 7.46
N TRP A 53 3.82 -17.41 6.35
CA TRP A 53 3.02 -18.51 5.86
C TRP A 53 3.89 -19.71 5.52
N LYS A 54 5.04 -19.54 4.84
CA LYS A 54 5.95 -20.64 4.52
C LYS A 54 6.57 -21.23 5.81
N THR A 55 7.35 -20.46 6.54
CA THR A 55 8.28 -20.96 7.57
C THR A 55 7.72 -21.02 9.00
N ASP A 56 6.41 -20.84 9.19
CA ASP A 56 5.77 -20.80 10.52
C ASP A 56 6.37 -19.77 11.50
N GLY A 57 6.96 -18.71 10.94
CA GLY A 57 7.72 -17.70 11.68
C GLY A 57 6.85 -16.73 12.49
N LYS A 58 7.50 -15.83 13.23
CA LYS A 58 6.81 -14.69 13.84
C LYS A 58 6.89 -13.50 12.90
N LEU A 59 5.73 -12.98 12.50
CA LEU A 59 5.67 -11.71 11.77
C LEU A 59 6.46 -10.63 12.53
N ALA A 60 6.36 -10.60 13.87
CA ALA A 60 6.89 -9.54 14.75
C ALA A 60 8.37 -9.31 14.69
N ASP A 61 9.11 -10.41 14.63
CA ASP A 61 10.53 -10.37 14.90
C ASP A 61 11.32 -10.72 13.62
N GLY A 62 10.63 -10.98 12.50
CA GLY A 62 11.26 -11.44 11.24
C GLY A 62 12.00 -12.77 11.41
N THR A 63 11.63 -13.57 12.42
CA THR A 63 12.29 -14.85 12.72
C THR A 63 11.52 -15.97 12.05
N TYR A 64 12.19 -16.64 11.12
CA TYR A 64 11.63 -17.66 10.23
C TYR A 64 12.28 -19.02 10.52
N LYS A 65 11.49 -20.08 10.73
CA LYS A 65 12.02 -21.43 11.00
C LYS A 65 11.89 -22.32 9.76
N SER A 66 12.92 -22.35 8.93
CA SER A 66 12.97 -23.12 7.69
C SER A 66 12.72 -24.63 7.90
N GLN A 67 13.17 -25.19 9.03
CA GLN A 67 13.08 -26.63 9.32
C GLN A 67 11.65 -27.12 9.64
N GLN A 68 10.69 -26.24 9.96
CA GLN A 68 9.31 -26.64 10.28
C GLN A 68 8.41 -26.79 9.04
N LEU A 69 8.89 -26.40 7.86
CA LEU A 69 8.18 -26.50 6.58
C LEU A 69 7.84 -27.94 6.20
N LEU A 70 8.79 -28.86 6.34
CA LEU A 70 8.68 -30.25 5.89
C LEU A 70 7.74 -31.10 6.77
N LEU A 71 7.43 -30.63 7.98
CA LEU A 71 6.65 -31.34 9.00
C LEU A 71 5.17 -30.91 9.06
N ARG A 72 4.72 -30.01 8.19
CA ARG A 72 3.40 -29.39 8.30
C ARG A 72 2.28 -30.24 7.72
N ASN A 73 1.25 -30.47 8.55
CA ASN A 73 -0.01 -31.07 8.15
C ASN A 73 -0.91 -30.02 7.44
N LYS A 74 -1.49 -30.37 6.28
CA LYS A 74 -2.41 -29.50 5.50
C LYS A 74 -3.57 -28.91 6.32
N ASN A 75 -4.03 -29.60 7.36
CA ASN A 75 -5.14 -29.15 8.22
C ASN A 75 -4.74 -28.01 9.17
N PHE A 76 -3.46 -27.85 9.48
CA PHE A 76 -2.92 -26.79 10.35
C PHE A 76 -2.95 -25.42 9.68
N LEU A 77 -2.75 -25.39 8.35
CA LEU A 77 -2.86 -24.19 7.53
C LEU A 77 -4.29 -23.66 7.48
N GLN A 78 -5.30 -24.53 7.44
CA GLN A 78 -6.65 -24.09 7.09
C GLN A 78 -7.45 -23.39 8.20
N LYS A 79 -7.37 -23.82 9.48
CA LYS A 79 -8.49 -23.54 10.39
C LYS A 79 -8.29 -22.53 11.52
N ASN A 80 -7.06 -22.16 11.91
CA ASN A 80 -6.91 -21.20 13.02
C ASN A 80 -5.77 -20.16 12.88
N ARG A 81 -4.71 -20.46 12.12
CA ARG A 81 -3.60 -19.49 11.90
C ARG A 81 -3.85 -18.46 10.82
N ARG A 82 -4.69 -18.75 9.81
CA ARG A 82 -5.05 -17.81 8.72
C ARG A 82 -5.66 -16.52 9.23
N GLY A 83 -6.72 -16.62 10.03
CA GLY A 83 -7.39 -15.45 10.60
C GLY A 83 -6.46 -14.61 11.47
N GLN A 84 -5.62 -15.26 12.28
CA GLN A 84 -4.65 -14.59 13.13
C GLN A 84 -3.51 -13.92 12.35
N LEU A 85 -3.04 -14.55 11.27
CA LEU A 85 -2.04 -13.97 10.38
C LEU A 85 -2.60 -12.76 9.64
N ILE A 86 -3.82 -12.89 9.10
CA ILE A 86 -4.53 -11.81 8.43
C ILE A 86 -4.73 -10.64 9.40
N SER A 87 -5.21 -10.88 10.62
CA SER A 87 -5.44 -9.81 11.61
C SER A 87 -4.16 -9.12 12.06
N LYS A 88 -3.06 -9.87 12.28
CA LYS A 88 -1.75 -9.29 12.63
C LYS A 88 -1.14 -8.47 11.49
N THR A 89 -1.18 -8.99 10.27
CA THR A 89 -0.69 -8.30 9.07
C THR A 89 -1.50 -7.02 8.85
N ARG A 90 -2.82 -7.11 8.99
CA ARG A 90 -3.76 -5.99 8.91
C ARG A 90 -3.43 -4.89 9.93
N LEU A 91 -3.24 -5.25 11.21
CA LEU A 91 -2.95 -4.29 12.28
C LEU A 91 -1.60 -3.59 12.07
N ARG A 92 -0.61 -4.29 11.50
CA ARG A 92 0.68 -3.68 11.16
C ARG A 92 0.65 -2.78 9.96
N LEU A 93 -0.05 -3.20 8.91
CA LEU A 93 -0.25 -2.37 7.73
C LEU A 93 -0.84 -1.02 8.14
N GLN A 94 -1.88 -1.06 8.97
CA GLN A 94 -2.48 0.15 9.53
C GLN A 94 -1.47 0.98 10.32
N LYS A 95 -0.74 0.37 11.27
CA LYS A 95 0.21 1.09 12.12
C LYS A 95 1.34 1.74 11.30
N ARG A 96 1.97 1.00 10.37
CA ARG A 96 3.10 1.48 9.58
C ARG A 96 2.71 2.56 8.59
N ILE A 97 1.57 2.38 7.89
CA ILE A 97 1.08 3.39 6.95
C ILE A 97 0.67 4.66 7.70
N ALA A 98 -0.10 4.56 8.79
CA ALA A 98 -0.55 5.72 9.55
C ALA A 98 0.60 6.57 10.10
N THR A 99 1.75 5.97 10.42
CA THR A 99 2.94 6.69 10.92
C THR A 99 3.76 7.38 9.84
N ARG A 100 3.55 7.06 8.55
CA ARG A 100 4.44 7.49 7.45
C ARG A 100 3.74 8.34 6.38
N LEU A 101 2.43 8.48 6.44
CA LEU A 101 1.68 9.36 5.55
C LEU A 101 1.81 10.82 5.99
N ASN A 102 1.98 11.73 5.04
CA ASN A 102 2.14 13.16 5.28
C ASN A 102 0.85 13.94 5.05
N ILE A 103 0.20 13.76 3.89
CA ILE A 103 -0.99 14.52 3.48
C ILE A 103 -2.19 13.60 3.28
N ALA A 104 -1.95 12.37 2.81
CA ALA A 104 -3.01 11.42 2.56
C ALA A 104 -3.37 10.64 3.84
N SER A 105 -4.55 10.03 3.86
CA SER A 105 -5.05 9.27 5.01
C SER A 105 -5.45 7.86 4.57
N LEU A 106 -5.18 6.85 5.40
CA LEU A 106 -5.58 5.48 5.10
C LEU A 106 -7.11 5.37 5.13
N ASP A 107 -7.72 4.97 4.01
CA ASP A 107 -9.18 4.87 3.86
C ASP A 107 -9.69 3.45 4.12
N SER A 108 -9.12 2.48 3.40
CA SER A 108 -9.46 1.07 3.57
C SER A 108 -8.26 0.20 3.32
N TYR A 109 -8.26 -1.00 3.88
CA TYR A 109 -7.16 -1.94 3.72
C TYR A 109 -7.71 -3.35 3.90
N LYS A 110 -7.24 -4.26 3.06
CA LYS A 110 -7.71 -5.65 2.99
C LYS A 110 -6.50 -6.56 2.83
N VAL A 111 -6.42 -7.57 3.68
CA VAL A 111 -5.44 -8.65 3.54
C VAL A 111 -6.25 -9.93 3.35
N SER A 112 -5.98 -10.65 2.27
CA SER A 112 -6.64 -11.91 1.96
C SER A 112 -5.64 -12.92 1.45
N ILE A 113 -5.84 -14.18 1.81
CA ILE A 113 -5.07 -15.30 1.29
C ILE A 113 -5.98 -16.03 0.31
N SER A 114 -5.60 -16.07 -0.97
CA SER A 114 -6.36 -16.74 -2.02
C SER A 114 -5.48 -17.78 -2.70
N GLY A 115 -5.81 -19.06 -2.53
CA GLY A 115 -5.01 -20.17 -3.04
C GLY A 115 -3.57 -20.12 -2.51
N ASP A 116 -2.62 -20.02 -3.44
CA ASP A 116 -1.17 -19.96 -3.19
C ASP A 116 -0.63 -18.51 -3.18
N LYS A 117 -1.47 -17.49 -2.94
CA LYS A 117 -1.05 -16.08 -2.92
C LYS A 117 -1.56 -15.32 -1.70
N VAL A 118 -0.71 -14.45 -1.13
CA VAL A 118 -1.12 -13.41 -0.18
C VAL A 118 -1.40 -12.15 -0.97
N LEU A 119 -2.58 -11.57 -0.77
CA LEU A 119 -3.02 -10.34 -1.41
C LEU A 119 -3.20 -9.27 -0.35
N VAL A 120 -2.47 -8.17 -0.51
CA VAL A 120 -2.53 -7.01 0.37
C VAL A 120 -2.98 -5.81 -0.44
N GLN A 121 -4.14 -5.27 -0.08
CA GLN A 121 -4.70 -4.05 -0.65
C GLN A 121 -4.69 -2.95 0.41
N ALA A 122 -4.27 -1.75 0.01
CA ALA A 122 -4.42 -0.54 0.80
C ALA A 122 -4.98 0.57 -0.09
N SER A 123 -5.95 1.30 0.43
CA SER A 123 -6.51 2.47 -0.23
C SER A 123 -6.23 3.70 0.62
N VAL A 124 -5.79 4.76 -0.03
CA VAL A 124 -5.43 6.03 0.61
C VAL A 124 -6.31 7.11 0.03
N ARG A 125 -6.83 7.98 0.89
CA ARG A 125 -7.61 9.14 0.53
C ARG A 125 -6.76 10.40 0.67
N LEU A 126 -6.59 11.10 -0.44
CA LEU A 126 -6.06 12.45 -0.46
C LEU A 126 -7.22 13.44 -0.25
N GLY A 127 -7.11 14.29 0.78
CA GLY A 127 -8.05 15.38 1.00
C GLY A 127 -7.98 16.44 -0.10
N ASN A 128 -9.00 17.29 -0.23
CA ASN A 128 -8.94 18.39 -1.19
C ASN A 128 -7.85 19.39 -0.74
N PRO A 129 -6.81 19.64 -1.55
CA PRO A 129 -5.69 20.52 -1.17
C PRO A 129 -6.11 21.99 -1.04
N LEU A 130 -7.26 22.39 -1.58
CA LEU A 130 -7.79 23.74 -1.46
C LEU A 130 -8.61 23.91 -0.18
N LEU A 131 -8.22 24.88 0.66
CA LEU A 131 -8.97 25.31 1.84
C LEU A 131 -10.41 25.67 1.45
N GLY A 132 -11.39 24.98 2.04
CA GLY A 132 -12.80 25.16 1.71
C GLY A 132 -13.28 24.42 0.46
N GLY A 133 -12.40 23.77 -0.30
CA GLY A 133 -12.75 23.02 -1.52
C GLY A 133 -13.81 21.94 -1.30
N ARG A 134 -13.88 21.35 -0.10
CA ARG A 134 -14.95 20.41 0.29
C ARG A 134 -16.34 21.07 0.34
N LYS A 135 -16.42 22.36 0.71
CA LYS A 135 -17.67 23.14 0.76
C LYS A 135 -18.08 23.62 -0.64
N TYR A 136 -17.13 23.96 -1.51
CA TYR A 136 -17.40 24.52 -2.84
C TYR A 136 -17.53 23.48 -3.96
N THR A 137 -16.84 22.33 -3.87
CA THR A 137 -16.84 21.31 -4.92
C THR A 137 -17.65 20.06 -4.56
N GLY A 138 -18.00 19.84 -3.28
CA GLY A 138 -18.66 18.62 -2.81
C GLY A 138 -17.80 17.35 -2.88
N ILE A 139 -16.59 17.41 -3.44
CA ILE A 139 -15.69 16.27 -3.61
C ILE A 139 -15.01 15.96 -2.27
N LYS A 140 -15.25 14.75 -1.74
CA LYS A 140 -14.68 14.26 -0.47
C LYS A 140 -13.16 14.05 -0.50
N GLY A 141 -12.54 14.15 -1.67
CA GLY A 141 -11.13 13.86 -1.93
C GLY A 141 -10.98 12.76 -2.98
N TRP A 142 -9.74 12.42 -3.31
CA TRP A 142 -9.42 11.37 -4.27
C TRP A 142 -9.01 10.10 -3.52
N ILE A 143 -9.50 8.95 -3.96
CA ILE A 143 -9.16 7.64 -3.37
C ILE A 143 -8.27 6.89 -4.35
N PHE A 144 -7.11 6.47 -3.88
CA PHE A 144 -6.15 5.70 -4.63
C PHE A 144 -5.99 4.33 -4.00
N LYS A 145 -5.89 3.28 -4.83
CA LYS A 145 -5.79 1.90 -4.38
C LYS A 145 -4.45 1.31 -4.83
N CYS A 146 -3.73 0.73 -3.88
CA CYS A 146 -2.58 -0.14 -4.11
C CYS A 146 -2.99 -1.59 -3.85
N GLU A 147 -2.63 -2.49 -4.75
CA GLU A 147 -2.82 -3.92 -4.61
C GLU A 147 -1.49 -4.61 -4.91
N GLU A 148 -0.99 -5.37 -3.93
CA GLU A 148 0.23 -6.16 -4.08
C GLU A 148 -0.06 -7.63 -3.77
N LYS A 149 0.64 -8.51 -4.49
CA LYS A 149 0.47 -9.97 -4.41
C LYS A 149 1.83 -10.62 -4.20
N ALA A 150 1.92 -11.48 -3.19
CA ALA A 150 3.10 -12.28 -2.91
C ALA A 150 2.77 -13.77 -3.02
N ASP A 151 3.66 -14.54 -3.65
CA ASP A 151 3.49 -15.97 -3.86
C ASP A 151 3.91 -16.77 -2.61
N ILE A 152 3.02 -17.67 -2.21
CA ILE A 152 3.16 -18.53 -1.04
C ILE A 152 3.87 -19.84 -1.40
N THR A 153 3.93 -20.18 -2.70
CA THR A 153 4.50 -21.45 -3.16
C THR A 153 6.00 -21.51 -2.84
N ASN A 154 6.42 -22.60 -2.20
CA ASN A 154 7.83 -22.92 -1.98
C ASN A 154 8.32 -23.78 -3.17
N GLU A 155 9.53 -23.51 -3.68
CA GLU A 155 10.15 -24.29 -4.76
C GLU A 155 10.18 -25.79 -4.42
N GLU A 156 10.40 -26.15 -3.15
CA GLU A 156 10.37 -27.54 -2.69
C GLU A 156 8.97 -28.20 -2.76
N GLU A 157 7.90 -27.44 -2.51
CA GLU A 157 6.52 -27.94 -2.68
C GLU A 157 6.13 -28.04 -4.17
N LEU A 158 6.64 -27.13 -5.01
CA LEU A 158 6.52 -27.20 -6.45
C LEU A 158 7.21 -28.46 -6.99
N LEU A 159 8.45 -28.71 -6.57
CA LEU A 159 9.21 -29.92 -6.93
C LEU A 159 8.53 -31.20 -6.43
N ARG A 160 7.93 -31.21 -5.23
CA ARG A 160 7.10 -32.34 -4.76
C ARG A 160 5.82 -32.54 -5.56
N LYS A 161 5.12 -31.48 -5.95
CA LYS A 161 3.93 -31.57 -6.82
C LYS A 161 4.30 -32.10 -8.21
N LEU A 162 5.43 -31.64 -8.75
CA LEU A 162 5.96 -32.09 -10.04
C LEU A 162 6.43 -33.56 -9.99
N SER A 163 7.11 -33.97 -8.92
CA SER A 163 7.56 -35.36 -8.76
C SER A 163 6.43 -36.34 -8.41
N GLY A 164 5.38 -35.87 -7.73
CA GLY A 164 4.18 -36.66 -7.42
C GLY A 164 3.22 -36.87 -8.59
N ASN A 165 3.32 -36.04 -9.65
CA ASN A 165 2.53 -36.16 -10.88
C ASN A 165 3.20 -37.01 -11.96
N SER A 166 4.36 -37.60 -11.69
CA SER A 166 5.05 -38.54 -12.59
C SER A 166 4.74 -39.99 -12.23
N ARG A 167 3.45 -40.35 -12.23
CA ARG A 167 2.98 -41.74 -12.23
C ARG A 167 2.01 -41.96 -13.37
#